data_AF-A0A960JAA4-F1
#
_entry.id   AF-A0A960JAA4-F1
#
_cell.length_a   1.000
_cell.length_b   1.000
_cell.length_c   1.000
_cell.angle_alpha   90.00
_cell.angle_beta   90.00
_cell.angle_gamma   90.00
#
_symmetry.space_group_name_H-M   'P 1'
#
loop_
_entity.id
_entity.type
_entity.pdbx_description
1 polymer ?
#
loop_
_entity_poly.entity_id
_entity_poly.type
_entity_poly.pdbx_seq_one_letter_code
_entity_poly.pdbx_strand_id
1 'polypeptide(L)'
;MRGFLTRQTPEVTRILLIESGPRELGQRTTERLRAVFPGAQVDVLCCVSSAPEGAEQAWRVQDHVGGRWALLRELRREAHPVAAVLMGGDAIMAPWRWATLATLPAKFLIVNEHVDFFWLDRGHIGPLFQFIQHRSGLGEESIVTTVRRMAGYPFALVYLLAYAAYVHTVRGVRMALGLSRKARA
;
A
#
# COMPACT_ATOMS: atom_id res chain seq x y z
N MET A 1 -6.52 -9.00 10.27
CA MET A 1 -6.76 -7.66 10.87
C MET A 1 -7.93 -7.71 11.84
N ARG A 2 -7.71 -7.32 13.11
CA ARG A 2 -8.79 -7.12 14.09
C ARG A 2 -9.22 -5.65 14.09
N GLY A 3 -10.52 -5.40 14.25
CA GLY A 3 -11.04 -4.03 14.42
C GLY A 3 -10.92 -3.12 13.20
N PHE A 4 -10.71 -3.64 11.99
CA PHE A 4 -10.65 -2.80 10.78
C PHE A 4 -12.01 -2.14 10.46
N LEU A 5 -13.12 -2.85 10.73
CA LEU A 5 -14.47 -2.34 10.50
C LEU A 5 -15.04 -1.54 11.67
N THR A 6 -14.33 -1.49 12.80
CA THR A 6 -14.81 -0.84 14.03
C THR A 6 -13.82 0.23 14.46
N ARG A 7 -14.29 1.27 15.15
CA ARG A 7 -13.41 2.30 15.74
C ARG A 7 -12.80 1.85 17.08
N GLN A 8 -13.12 0.65 17.55
CA GLN A 8 -12.62 0.13 18.82
C GLN A 8 -11.10 -0.02 18.77
N THR A 9 -10.41 0.60 19.71
CA THR A 9 -8.98 0.44 19.94
C THR A 9 -8.79 -0.62 21.02
N PRO A 10 -8.02 -1.69 20.76
CA PRO A 10 -7.68 -2.65 21.81
C PRO A 10 -6.80 -1.97 22.86
N GLU A 11 -6.72 -2.57 24.04
CA GLU A 11 -5.73 -2.18 25.03
C GLU A 11 -4.31 -2.38 24.44
N VAL A 12 -3.49 -1.33 24.53
CA VAL A 12 -2.18 -1.29 23.88
C VAL A 12 -1.13 -1.78 24.87
N THR A 13 -1.07 -3.09 25.08
CA THR A 13 -0.08 -3.72 25.98
C THR A 13 1.22 -4.09 25.29
N ARG A 14 1.15 -4.44 24.00
CA ARG A 14 2.31 -4.83 23.18
C ARG A 14 2.11 -4.37 21.73
N ILE A 15 3.15 -3.80 21.14
CA ILE A 15 3.14 -3.21 19.80
C ILE A 15 4.21 -3.89 18.97
N LEU A 16 3.83 -4.40 17.79
CA LEU A 16 4.80 -4.83 16.78
C LEU A 16 5.08 -3.68 15.81
N LEU A 17 6.25 -3.05 15.89
CA LEU A 17 6.73 -2.08 14.92
C LEU A 17 7.33 -2.80 13.70
N ILE A 18 6.67 -2.71 12.56
CA ILE A 18 7.16 -3.19 11.28
C ILE A 18 7.99 -2.07 10.65
N GLU A 19 9.29 -2.15 10.86
CA GLU A 19 10.27 -1.17 10.42
C GLU A 19 10.67 -1.42 8.96
N SER A 20 10.34 -0.48 8.08
CA SER A 20 10.92 -0.41 6.73
C SER A 20 11.48 0.99 6.54
N GLY A 21 12.79 1.15 6.65
CA GLY A 21 13.44 2.46 6.54
C GLY A 21 14.76 2.56 7.29
N PRO A 22 15.35 3.77 7.34
CA PRO A 22 16.56 4.05 8.11
C PRO A 22 16.36 3.80 9.60
N ARG A 23 17.42 3.31 10.27
CA ARG A 23 17.48 3.03 11.72
C ARG A 23 17.03 4.23 12.57
N GLU A 24 17.37 5.44 12.16
CA GLU A 24 16.99 6.70 12.82
C GLU A 24 15.47 6.92 12.86
N LEU A 25 14.78 6.56 11.77
CA LEU A 25 13.33 6.68 11.69
C LEU A 25 12.65 5.61 12.56
N GLY A 26 13.19 4.39 12.57
CA GLY A 26 12.78 3.34 13.49
C GLY A 26 12.97 3.76 14.95
N GLN A 27 14.10 4.37 15.29
CA GLN A 27 14.42 4.86 16.63
C GLN A 27 13.42 5.91 17.11
N ARG A 28 13.23 6.98 16.32
CA ARG A 28 12.27 8.04 16.65
C ARG A 28 10.84 7.50 16.78
N THR A 29 10.49 6.52 15.94
CA THR A 29 9.17 5.86 16.01
C THR A 29 8.99 5.07 17.30
N THR A 30 9.99 4.28 17.69
CA THR A 30 9.98 3.54 18.96
C THR A 30 9.83 4.50 20.14
N GLU A 31 10.62 5.58 20.19
CA GLU A 31 10.53 6.60 21.23
C GLU A 31 9.14 7.25 21.29
N ARG A 32 8.59 7.63 20.13
CA ARG A 32 7.26 8.23 20.06
C ARG A 32 6.16 7.27 20.50
N LEU A 33 6.22 6.00 20.10
CA LEU A 33 5.26 4.98 20.53
C LEU A 33 5.30 4.78 22.03
N ARG A 34 6.50 4.72 22.64
CA ARG A 34 6.66 4.61 24.10
C ARG A 34 6.16 5.84 24.84
N ALA A 35 6.34 7.03 24.27
CA ALA A 35 5.83 8.27 24.85
C ALA A 35 4.29 8.34 24.83
N VAL A 36 3.64 7.84 23.77
CA VAL A 36 2.18 7.88 23.65
C VAL A 36 1.50 6.69 24.34
N PHE A 37 2.14 5.52 24.35
CA PHE A 37 1.64 4.30 25.00
C PHE A 37 2.59 3.90 26.15
N PRO A 38 2.58 4.64 27.27
CA PRO A 38 3.45 4.34 28.40
C PRO A 38 3.12 2.94 28.95
N GLY A 39 4.14 2.11 29.14
CA GLY A 39 4.01 0.73 29.63
C GLY A 39 3.76 -0.32 28.55
N ALA A 40 3.52 0.08 27.29
CA ALA A 40 3.44 -0.88 26.19
C ALA A 40 4.83 -1.41 25.82
N GLN A 41 4.95 -2.72 25.67
CA GLN A 41 6.15 -3.35 25.13
C GLN A 41 6.23 -3.11 23.62
N VAL A 42 7.40 -2.73 23.09
CA VAL A 42 7.59 -2.50 21.66
C VAL A 42 8.54 -3.55 21.11
N ASP A 43 8.02 -4.45 20.27
CA ASP A 43 8.82 -5.36 19.47
C ASP A 43 9.00 -4.79 18.06
N VAL A 44 10.03 -5.25 17.37
CA VAL A 44 10.36 -4.74 16.03
C VAL A 44 10.50 -5.90 15.05
N LEU A 45 9.87 -5.77 13.89
CA LEU A 45 10.15 -6.59 12.70
C LEU A 45 10.94 -5.72 11.72
N CYS A 46 12.21 -6.06 11.45
CA CYS A 46 13.09 -5.27 10.61
C CYS A 46 13.93 -6.12 9.64
N CYS A 47 14.53 -5.45 8.66
CA CYS A 47 15.47 -6.04 7.70
C CYS A 47 16.93 -5.61 7.92
N VAL A 48 17.21 -4.84 8.96
CA VAL A 48 18.54 -4.33 9.28
C VAL A 48 19.16 -5.12 10.43
N SER A 49 20.48 -5.06 10.57
CA SER A 49 21.25 -5.94 11.48
C SER A 49 21.21 -5.52 12.95
N SER A 50 20.86 -4.27 13.27
CA SER A 50 20.63 -3.79 14.63
C SER A 50 19.14 -3.61 14.89
N ALA A 51 18.71 -3.50 16.13
CA ALA A 51 17.35 -3.09 16.53
C ALA A 51 17.39 -1.64 17.05
N PRO A 52 16.26 -0.89 17.06
CA PRO A 52 16.24 0.41 17.71
C PRO A 52 16.36 0.21 19.24
N GLU A 53 16.94 1.19 19.91
CA GLU A 53 17.04 1.19 21.35
C GLU A 53 15.64 1.19 21.98
N GLY A 54 15.49 0.40 23.04
CA GLY A 54 14.22 0.24 23.73
C GLY A 54 13.21 -0.66 23.01
N ALA A 55 13.61 -1.38 21.96
CA ALA A 55 12.87 -2.54 21.49
C ALA A 55 13.10 -3.73 22.43
N GLU A 56 12.02 -4.38 22.87
CA GLU A 56 12.07 -5.56 23.74
C GLU A 56 12.56 -6.79 22.97
N GLN A 57 12.03 -6.97 21.75
CA GLN A 57 12.42 -8.07 20.87
C GLN A 57 12.57 -7.59 19.43
N ALA A 58 13.57 -8.12 18.73
CA ALA A 58 13.81 -7.85 17.32
C ALA A 58 13.69 -9.12 16.48
N TRP A 59 12.73 -9.11 15.55
CA TRP A 59 12.49 -10.12 14.55
C TRP A 59 13.14 -9.69 13.25
N ARG A 60 14.23 -10.34 12.87
CA ARG A 60 14.98 -10.01 11.66
C ARG A 60 14.56 -10.91 10.52
N VAL A 61 14.10 -10.32 9.43
CA VAL A 61 13.60 -11.10 8.29
C VAL A 61 14.72 -11.88 7.58
N GLN A 62 15.97 -11.42 7.64
CA GLN A 62 17.13 -12.10 7.05
C GLN A 62 17.63 -13.30 7.85
N ASP A 63 17.40 -13.32 9.17
CA ASP A 63 17.90 -14.39 10.05
C ASP A 63 16.94 -15.60 10.07
N HIS A 64 15.77 -15.48 9.46
CA HIS A 64 14.72 -16.48 9.55
C HIS A 64 14.74 -17.49 8.39
N VAL A 65 15.39 -18.63 8.63
CA VAL A 65 15.58 -19.73 7.67
C VAL A 65 14.26 -20.42 7.28
N GLY A 66 13.23 -20.37 8.13
CA GLY A 66 11.91 -20.99 7.87
C GLY A 66 11.05 -20.30 6.81
N GLY A 67 11.56 -19.21 6.21
CA GLY A 67 10.84 -18.41 5.23
C GLY A 67 9.70 -17.58 5.83
N ARG A 68 9.03 -16.81 4.96
CA ARG A 68 8.05 -15.79 5.37
C ARG A 68 6.89 -16.32 6.21
N TRP A 69 6.33 -17.46 5.84
CA TRP A 69 5.15 -18.00 6.50
C TRP A 69 5.44 -18.59 7.88
N ALA A 70 6.66 -19.09 8.11
CA ALA A 70 7.07 -19.56 9.43
C ALA A 70 7.18 -18.37 10.41
N LEU A 71 7.87 -17.30 9.99
CA LEU A 71 8.00 -16.09 10.79
C LEU A 71 6.64 -15.46 11.12
N LEU A 72 5.73 -15.35 10.13
CA LEU A 72 4.39 -14.82 10.37
C LEU A 72 3.57 -15.68 11.33
N ARG A 73 3.79 -17.00 11.34
CA ARG A 73 3.13 -17.91 12.28
C ARG A 73 3.64 -17.71 13.70
N GLU A 74 4.94 -17.48 13.87
CA GLU A 74 5.56 -17.13 15.15
C GLU A 74 5.05 -15.78 15.67
N LEU A 75 5.10 -14.74 14.84
CA LEU A 75 4.55 -13.42 15.18
C LEU A 75 3.07 -13.49 15.55
N ARG A 76 2.30 -14.36 14.89
CA ARG A 76 0.88 -14.57 15.23
C ARG A 76 0.69 -15.24 16.59
N ARG A 77 1.63 -16.05 17.07
CA ARG A 77 1.57 -16.70 18.39
C ARG A 77 1.87 -15.74 19.53
N GLU A 78 2.75 -14.77 19.32
CA GLU A 78 3.05 -13.69 20.27
C GLU A 78 1.86 -12.73 20.50
N ALA A 79 0.84 -12.81 19.65
CA ALA A 79 -0.48 -12.19 19.84
C ALA A 79 -0.44 -10.66 20.06
N HIS A 80 0.36 -9.93 19.29
CA HIS A 80 0.40 -8.47 19.32
C HIS A 80 -1.00 -7.86 19.09
N PRO A 81 -1.58 -7.13 20.06
CA PRO A 81 -2.87 -6.48 19.89
C PRO A 81 -2.79 -5.33 18.87
N VAL A 82 -1.63 -4.68 18.78
CA VAL A 82 -1.36 -3.54 17.88
C VAL A 82 -0.11 -3.81 17.05
N ALA A 83 -0.16 -3.42 15.77
CA ALA A 83 0.99 -3.43 14.89
C ALA A 83 1.16 -2.06 14.23
N ALA A 84 2.32 -1.43 14.40
CA ALA A 84 2.66 -0.16 13.79
C ALA A 84 3.49 -0.41 12.52
N VAL A 85 2.96 -0.01 11.36
CA VAL A 85 3.64 -0.15 10.07
C VAL A 85 4.29 1.16 9.71
N LEU A 86 5.61 1.19 9.76
CA LEU A 86 6.38 2.33 9.28
C LEU A 86 6.34 2.36 7.76
N MET A 87 5.83 3.44 7.18
CA MET A 87 5.76 3.61 5.73
C MET A 87 7.02 4.31 5.22
N GLY A 88 8.15 3.61 5.25
CA GLY A 88 9.36 4.05 4.55
C GLY A 88 9.41 3.56 3.09
N GLY A 89 10.30 4.17 2.33
CA GLY A 89 10.46 3.96 0.88
C GLY A 89 11.08 2.63 0.47
N ASP A 90 11.49 1.78 1.42
CA ASP A 90 12.22 0.55 1.10
C ASP A 90 11.31 -0.54 0.51
N ALA A 91 11.63 -0.92 -0.74
CA ALA A 91 10.92 -1.96 -1.49
C ALA A 91 11.12 -3.37 -0.90
N ILE A 92 12.24 -3.63 -0.20
CA ILE A 92 12.57 -4.95 0.36
C ILE A 92 11.54 -5.39 1.41
N MET A 93 11.05 -4.45 2.22
CA MET A 93 10.05 -4.74 3.25
C MET A 93 8.61 -4.65 2.75
N ALA A 94 8.35 -4.26 1.50
CA ALA A 94 6.98 -4.18 0.97
C ALA A 94 6.25 -5.55 1.03
N PRO A 95 6.85 -6.68 0.59
CA PRO A 95 6.21 -7.99 0.72
C PRO A 95 5.91 -8.38 2.16
N TRP A 96 6.78 -8.01 3.10
CA TRP A 96 6.61 -8.29 4.53
C TRP A 96 5.52 -7.43 5.16
N ARG A 97 5.42 -6.15 4.80
CA ARG A 97 4.32 -5.26 5.20
C ARG A 97 2.97 -5.79 4.72
N TRP A 98 2.86 -6.15 3.44
CA TRP A 98 1.62 -6.69 2.91
C TRP A 98 1.25 -8.03 3.53
N ALA A 99 2.23 -8.91 3.72
CA ALA A 99 1.97 -10.21 4.34
C ALA A 99 1.56 -10.07 5.82
N THR A 100 2.22 -9.20 6.58
CA THR A 100 1.84 -8.92 7.99
C THR A 100 0.46 -8.29 8.09
N LEU A 101 0.15 -7.28 7.25
CA LEU A 101 -1.17 -6.66 7.17
C LEU A 101 -2.28 -7.69 6.89
N ALA A 102 -2.03 -8.62 5.96
CA ALA A 102 -3.00 -9.65 5.58
C ALA A 102 -3.18 -10.73 6.66
N THR A 103 -2.12 -11.09 7.38
CA THR A 103 -2.09 -12.32 8.19
C THR A 103 -2.20 -12.08 9.69
N LEU A 104 -1.71 -10.95 10.21
CA LEU A 104 -1.70 -10.72 11.64
C LEU A 104 -3.09 -10.28 12.15
N PRO A 105 -3.54 -10.85 13.28
CA PRO A 105 -4.79 -10.46 13.92
C PRO A 105 -4.62 -9.23 14.83
N ALA A 106 -3.84 -8.22 14.40
CA ALA A 106 -3.63 -6.97 15.13
C ALA A 106 -4.54 -5.85 14.62
N LYS A 107 -4.71 -4.79 15.42
CA LYS A 107 -5.15 -3.47 14.93
C LYS A 107 -3.93 -2.70 14.44
N PHE A 108 -4.03 -2.11 13.26
CA PHE A 108 -2.87 -1.53 12.60
C PHE A 108 -2.80 -0.01 12.80
N LEU A 109 -1.59 0.48 13.09
CA LEU A 109 -1.20 1.87 13.03
C LEU A 109 -0.35 2.07 11.78
N ILE A 110 -0.59 3.12 11.02
CA ILE A 110 0.30 3.53 9.93
C ILE A 110 1.14 4.68 10.44
N VAL A 111 2.46 4.53 10.42
CA VAL A 111 3.42 5.55 10.84
C VAL A 111 4.05 6.19 9.61
N ASN A 112 4.11 7.51 9.64
CA ASN A 112 4.55 8.40 8.57
C ASN A 112 6.07 8.76 8.75
N GLU A 113 6.77 9.36 7.77
CA GLU A 113 8.20 9.77 7.95
C GLU A 113 8.46 10.88 8.98
N HIS A 114 7.44 11.65 9.35
CA HIS A 114 7.45 12.63 10.45
C HIS A 114 7.14 11.99 11.82
N VAL A 115 6.94 10.68 11.88
CA VAL A 115 6.62 9.92 13.10
C VAL A 115 5.21 10.18 13.64
N ASP A 116 4.32 10.72 12.80
CA ASP A 116 2.89 10.73 13.10
C ASP A 116 2.28 9.37 12.78
N PHE A 117 1.28 8.96 13.55
CA PHE A 117 0.61 7.69 13.33
C PHE A 117 -0.90 7.79 13.35
N PHE A 118 -1.54 6.92 12.55
CA PHE A 118 -2.98 6.90 12.36
C PHE A 118 -3.50 5.47 12.44
N TRP A 119 -4.68 5.28 13.03
CA TRP A 119 -5.34 3.98 13.02
C TRP A 119 -5.81 3.62 11.62
N LEU A 120 -5.44 2.42 11.17
CA LEU A 120 -5.97 1.82 9.96
C LEU A 120 -7.31 1.16 10.29
N ASP A 121 -8.37 1.96 10.32
CA ASP A 121 -9.75 1.49 10.42
C ASP A 121 -10.67 2.24 9.44
N ARG A 122 -11.83 1.66 9.12
CA ARG A 122 -12.81 2.22 8.18
C ARG A 122 -13.27 3.63 8.57
N GLY A 123 -13.21 3.96 9.86
CA GLY A 123 -13.56 5.27 10.40
C GLY A 123 -12.55 6.37 10.08
N HIS A 124 -11.29 6.00 9.80
CA HIS A 124 -10.17 6.92 9.56
C HIS A 124 -9.59 6.80 8.14
N ILE A 125 -10.25 6.05 7.23
CA ILE A 125 -9.85 5.94 5.81
C ILE A 125 -9.87 7.33 5.12
N GLY A 126 -10.81 8.22 5.47
CA GLY A 126 -10.88 9.57 4.91
C GLY A 126 -9.61 10.40 5.16
N PRO A 127 -9.20 10.61 6.44
CA PRO A 127 -7.93 11.24 6.79
C PRO A 127 -6.72 10.51 6.18
N LEU A 128 -6.71 9.18 6.15
CA LEU A 128 -5.64 8.40 5.54
C LEU A 128 -5.50 8.69 4.03
N PHE A 129 -6.61 8.82 3.30
CA PHE A 129 -6.60 9.19 1.88
C PHE A 129 -6.10 10.61 1.65
N GLN A 130 -6.46 11.57 2.50
CA GLN A 130 -5.94 12.94 2.42
C GLN A 130 -4.42 12.98 2.62
N PHE A 131 -3.90 12.19 3.56
CA PHE A 131 -2.46 12.05 3.77
C PHE A 131 -1.74 11.39 2.58
N ILE A 132 -2.31 10.32 2.01
CA ILE A 132 -1.77 9.68 0.81
C ILE A 132 -1.75 10.68 -0.35
N GLN A 133 -2.85 11.42 -0.56
CA GLN A 133 -2.95 12.45 -1.60
C GLN A 133 -1.86 13.52 -1.45
N HIS A 134 -1.62 13.99 -0.23
CA HIS A 134 -0.61 15.01 0.02
C HIS A 134 0.83 14.50 -0.20
N ARG A 135 1.11 13.22 0.09
CA ARG A 135 2.46 12.63 0.00
C ARG A 135 2.87 12.13 -1.37
N SER A 136 1.92 11.77 -2.21
CA SER A 136 2.24 11.23 -3.54
C SER A 136 2.31 12.32 -4.61
N GLY A 137 2.31 13.60 -4.21
CA GLY A 137 2.18 14.73 -5.13
C GLY A 137 0.82 14.78 -5.83
N LEU A 138 -0.18 14.07 -5.31
CA LEU A 138 -1.52 13.93 -5.90
C LEU A 138 -2.48 15.03 -5.44
N GLY A 139 -1.94 16.14 -4.93
CA GLY A 139 -2.70 17.35 -4.67
C GLY A 139 -3.30 17.95 -5.95
N GLU A 140 -2.75 17.64 -7.13
CA GLU A 140 -3.23 18.17 -8.41
C GLU A 140 -3.34 17.05 -9.47
N GLU A 141 -4.58 16.75 -9.88
CA GLU A 141 -5.01 16.15 -11.16
C GLU A 141 -4.55 14.74 -11.60
N SER A 142 -3.60 14.05 -10.97
CA SER A 142 -2.94 12.92 -11.67
C SER A 142 -3.60 11.53 -11.58
N ILE A 143 -3.96 10.99 -10.40
CA ILE A 143 -4.29 9.53 -10.32
C ILE A 143 -5.67 9.15 -10.82
N VAL A 144 -6.73 9.90 -10.48
CA VAL A 144 -8.07 9.59 -11.00
C VAL A 144 -8.07 9.67 -12.53
N THR A 145 -7.36 10.67 -13.07
CA THR A 145 -7.22 10.91 -14.51
C THR A 145 -6.32 9.86 -15.17
N THR A 146 -5.25 9.42 -14.50
CA THR A 146 -4.35 8.37 -14.99
C THR A 146 -5.04 7.00 -14.98
N VAL A 147 -5.75 6.64 -13.91
CA VAL A 147 -6.55 5.41 -13.85
C VAL A 147 -7.69 5.45 -14.87
N ARG A 148 -8.39 6.59 -15.00
CA ARG A 148 -9.42 6.79 -16.03
C ARG A 148 -8.86 6.68 -17.44
N ARG A 149 -7.66 7.24 -17.71
CA ARG A 149 -6.98 7.12 -19.01
C ARG A 149 -6.52 5.70 -19.26
N MET A 150 -5.94 5.03 -18.27
CA MET A 150 -5.47 3.65 -18.39
C MET A 150 -6.62 2.67 -18.62
N ALA A 151 -7.77 2.91 -17.98
CA ALA A 151 -8.98 2.15 -18.21
C ALA A 151 -9.68 2.51 -19.53
N GLY A 152 -9.72 3.79 -19.91
CA GLY A 152 -10.44 4.28 -21.11
C GLY A 152 -9.68 4.11 -22.43
N TYR A 153 -8.35 4.14 -22.40
CA TYR A 153 -7.48 3.99 -23.56
C TYR A 153 -7.71 2.70 -24.37
N PRO A 154 -7.83 1.49 -23.76
CA PRO A 154 -8.10 0.29 -24.55
C PRO A 154 -9.45 0.36 -25.28
N PHE A 155 -10.48 0.97 -24.69
CA PHE A 155 -11.78 1.12 -25.34
C PHE A 155 -11.74 2.14 -26.49
N ALA A 156 -11.06 3.27 -26.29
CA ALA A 156 -10.88 4.27 -27.34
C ALA A 156 -10.09 3.70 -28.53
N LEU A 157 -9.04 2.91 -28.26
CA LEU A 157 -8.23 2.26 -29.28
C LEU A 157 -9.04 1.21 -30.06
N VAL A 158 -9.79 0.35 -29.36
CA VAL A 158 -10.68 -0.64 -30.01
C VAL A 158 -11.74 0.05 -30.86
N TYR A 159 -12.34 1.13 -30.36
CA TYR A 159 -13.32 1.92 -31.12
C TYR A 159 -12.70 2.52 -32.39
N LEU A 160 -11.51 3.13 -32.30
CA LEU A 160 -10.82 3.70 -33.44
C LEU A 160 -10.42 2.65 -34.48
N LEU A 161 -9.95 1.47 -34.03
CA LEU A 161 -9.61 0.37 -34.93
C LEU A 161 -10.85 -0.19 -35.63
N ALA A 162 -11.96 -0.37 -34.92
CA ALA A 162 -13.22 -0.82 -35.50
C ALA A 162 -13.77 0.22 -36.49
N TYR A 163 -13.70 1.50 -36.16
CA TYR A 163 -14.12 2.59 -37.03
C TYR A 163 -13.26 2.67 -38.29
N ALA A 164 -11.93 2.58 -38.16
CA ALA A 164 -11.02 2.52 -39.30
C ALA A 164 -11.30 1.31 -40.20
N ALA A 165 -11.48 0.12 -39.62
CA ALA A 165 -11.84 -1.08 -40.37
C ALA A 165 -13.16 -0.90 -41.13
N TYR A 166 -14.18 -0.30 -40.52
CA TYR A 166 -15.45 0.00 -41.18
C TYR A 166 -15.28 0.96 -42.36
N VAL A 167 -14.59 2.08 -42.17
CA VAL A 167 -14.38 3.06 -43.25
C VAL A 167 -13.58 2.45 -44.41
N HIS A 168 -12.52 1.69 -44.11
CA HIS A 168 -11.70 1.06 -45.15
C HIS A 168 -12.40 -0.09 -45.87
N THR A 169 -13.23 -0.88 -45.18
CA THR A 169 -14.05 -1.93 -45.82
C THR A 169 -15.15 -1.31 -46.69
N VAL A 170 -15.87 -0.29 -46.22
CA VAL A 170 -16.88 0.42 -47.02
C VAL A 170 -16.24 1.11 -48.23
N ARG A 171 -15.07 1.74 -48.05
CA ARG A 171 -14.32 2.35 -49.16
C ARG A 171 -13.82 1.30 -50.15
N GLY A 172 -13.26 0.20 -49.66
CA GLY A 172 -12.78 -0.92 -50.48
C GLY A 172 -13.91 -1.57 -51.28
N VAL A 173 -15.05 -1.84 -50.63
CA VAL A 173 -16.25 -2.39 -51.27
C VAL A 173 -16.83 -1.41 -52.29
N ARG A 174 -16.85 -0.10 -52.02
CA ARG A 174 -17.30 0.92 -52.99
C ARG A 174 -16.40 1.00 -54.22
N MET A 175 -15.09 0.87 -54.05
CA MET A 175 -14.13 0.81 -55.15
C MET A 175 -14.24 -0.51 -55.94
N ALA A 176 -14.40 -1.64 -55.26
CA ALA A 176 -14.53 -2.96 -55.86
C ALA A 176 -15.87 -3.18 -56.59
N LEU A 177 -16.97 -2.63 -56.08
CA LEU A 177 -18.29 -2.66 -56.71
C LEU A 177 -18.45 -1.61 -57.83
N GLY A 178 -17.39 -0.87 -58.19
CA GLY A 178 -17.43 0.09 -59.29
C GLY A 178 -18.37 1.28 -59.07
N LEU A 179 -18.86 1.51 -57.86
CA LEU A 179 -19.76 2.62 -57.49
C LEU A 179 -19.00 3.95 -57.32
N SER A 180 -17.89 4.12 -58.03
CA SER A 180 -17.23 5.42 -58.19
C SER A 180 -18.08 6.26 -59.12
N ARG A 181 -18.98 7.07 -58.54
CA ARG A 181 -19.72 8.10 -59.27
C ARG A 181 -18.72 8.96 -60.06
N LYS A 182 -18.77 8.82 -61.39
CA LYS A 182 -18.54 9.94 -62.30
C LYS A 182 -19.42 11.10 -61.83
N ALA A 183 -18.84 12.14 -61.24
CA ALA A 183 -19.41 13.49 -61.20
C ALA A 183 -18.44 14.49 -60.56
N ARG A 184 -17.63 15.15 -61.41
CA ARG A 184 -17.55 16.63 -61.57
C ARG A 184 -16.19 17.04 -62.12
N ALA A 185 -16.11 17.09 -63.45
CA ALA A 185 -15.84 18.30 -64.22
C ALA A 185 -16.55 18.13 -65.56
#